data_AF-A0A976HSL6-F1
#
_entry.id   AF-A0A976HSL6-F1
#
_cell.length_a   1.000
_cell.length_b   1.000
_cell.length_c   1.000
_cell.angle_alpha   90.00
_cell.angle_beta   90.00
_cell.angle_gamma   90.00
#
_symmetry.space_group_name_H-M   'P 1'
#
loop_
_entity.id
_entity.type
_entity.pdbx_description
1 polymer ?
#
loop_
_entity_poly.entity_id
_entity_poly.type
_entity_poly.pdbx_seq_one_letter_code
_entity_poly.pdbx_strand_id
1 'polypeptide(L)'
;MGIFINTNKDMRKRFEPQLALGLTPIAEVVITKGRDELAPTLAALKHIFVTPALNEKVFSIVEEKIASCSKNLKGREGMSLWQILVLATCRLTLDADYDRMWDLANHHSF
;
A
#
# COMPACT_ATOMS: atom_id res chain seq x y z
N MET A 1 -0.60 -23.60 2.78
CA MET A 1 0.29 -22.72 1.97
C MET A 1 0.74 -21.60 2.89
N GLY A 2 2.04 -21.47 3.11
CA GLY A 2 2.63 -20.91 4.33
C GLY A 2 2.22 -19.49 4.68
N ILE A 3 1.75 -19.31 5.90
CA ILE A 3 1.58 -18.01 6.55
C ILE A 3 3.00 -17.50 6.83
N PHE A 4 3.43 -16.47 6.10
CA PHE A 4 4.69 -15.77 6.36
C PHE A 4 4.55 -15.00 7.68
N ILE A 5 4.89 -15.64 8.80
CA ILE A 5 5.06 -14.97 10.09
C ILE A 5 6.41 -14.27 10.02
N ASN A 6 6.44 -13.02 9.59
CA ASN A 6 7.65 -12.20 9.69
C ASN A 6 7.76 -11.68 11.13
N THR A 7 8.56 -12.35 11.94
CA THR A 7 9.08 -11.83 13.20
C THR A 7 10.13 -10.76 12.88
N ASN A 8 9.72 -9.49 12.74
CA ASN A 8 10.68 -8.39 12.69
C ASN A 8 10.41 -7.36 13.79
N LYS A 9 11.49 -6.95 14.43
CA LYS A 9 11.60 -6.10 15.62
C LYS A 9 11.41 -4.61 15.26
N ASP A 10 10.51 -4.33 14.32
CA ASP A 10 10.16 -2.99 13.87
C ASP A 10 8.68 -2.75 14.14
N MET A 11 8.36 -1.60 14.75
CA MET A 11 6.97 -1.23 15.07
C MET A 11 6.09 -0.98 13.84
N ARG A 12 6.68 -0.92 12.64
CA ARG A 12 5.97 -0.68 11.37
C ARG A 12 5.85 -1.99 10.59
N LYS A 13 4.61 -2.42 10.33
CA LYS A 13 4.31 -3.67 9.62
C LYS A 13 4.41 -3.48 8.10
N ARG A 14 4.85 -4.53 7.37
CA ARG A 14 4.78 -4.59 5.89
C ARG A 14 3.34 -4.52 5.40
N PHE A 15 2.51 -5.40 5.96
CA PHE A 15 1.09 -5.54 5.68
C PHE A 15 0.41 -6.12 6.92
N GLU A 16 -0.86 -5.80 7.14
CA GLU A 16 -1.67 -6.49 8.17
C GLU A 16 -2.29 -7.74 7.54
N PRO A 17 -1.84 -8.95 7.88
CA PRO A 17 -2.35 -10.18 7.26
C PRO A 17 -3.82 -10.46 7.63
N GLN A 18 -4.34 -9.81 8.67
CA GLN A 18 -5.71 -10.01 9.13
C GLN A 18 -6.67 -9.11 8.35
N LEU A 19 -7.51 -9.72 7.52
CA LEU A 19 -8.68 -9.03 6.97
C LEU A 19 -9.69 -8.79 8.11
N ALA A 20 -10.13 -7.56 8.28
CA ALA A 20 -11.31 -7.28 9.08
C ALA A 20 -12.53 -7.94 8.43
N LEU A 21 -13.48 -8.40 9.26
CA LEU A 21 -14.71 -9.03 8.79
C LEU A 21 -15.44 -8.07 7.83
N GLY A 22 -15.78 -8.55 6.62
CA GLY A 22 -16.46 -7.76 5.59
C GLY A 22 -15.54 -7.07 4.57
N LEU A 23 -14.21 -7.23 4.67
CA LEU A 23 -13.28 -6.70 3.66
C LEU A 23 -13.05 -7.68 2.52
N THR A 24 -13.11 -7.17 1.30
CA THR A 24 -12.72 -7.91 0.09
C THR A 24 -11.19 -8.01 0.03
N PRO A 25 -10.61 -9.22 -0.13
CA PRO A 25 -9.18 -9.38 -0.34
C PRO A 25 -8.69 -8.55 -1.54
N ILE A 26 -7.49 -7.95 -1.45
CA ILE A 26 -6.91 -7.14 -2.54
C ILE A 26 -6.82 -7.95 -3.86
N ALA A 27 -6.59 -9.26 -3.76
CA ALA A 27 -6.58 -10.17 -4.91
C ALA A 27 -7.94 -10.28 -5.62
N GLU A 28 -9.04 -10.09 -4.89
CA GLU A 28 -10.42 -10.26 -5.37
C GLU A 28 -11.08 -8.94 -5.78
N VAL A 29 -10.45 -7.79 -5.50
CA VAL A 29 -10.97 -6.47 -5.90
C VAL A 29 -11.13 -6.39 -7.42
N VAL A 30 -12.35 -6.12 -7.88
CA VAL A 30 -12.66 -5.93 -9.31
C VAL A 30 -12.43 -4.46 -9.66
N ILE A 31 -11.45 -4.20 -10.51
CA ILE A 31 -11.15 -2.85 -11.01
C ILE A 31 -11.78 -2.73 -12.39
N THR A 32 -12.78 -1.87 -12.51
CA THR A 32 -13.40 -1.54 -13.80
C THR A 32 -12.47 -0.65 -14.61
N LYS A 33 -12.47 -0.84 -15.93
CA LYS A 33 -11.67 0.00 -16.83
C LYS A 33 -12.30 1.38 -16.93
N GLY A 34 -11.73 2.34 -16.19
CA GLY A 34 -12.03 3.76 -16.32
C GLY A 34 -11.10 4.45 -17.31
N ARG A 35 -11.53 5.60 -17.85
CA ARG A 35 -10.62 6.56 -18.53
C ARG A 35 -9.76 7.32 -17.53
N ASP A 36 -10.18 7.34 -16.27
CA ASP A 36 -9.45 7.96 -15.19
C ASP A 36 -8.13 7.24 -14.92
N GLU A 37 -7.10 8.01 -14.59
CA GLU A 37 -5.72 7.54 -14.37
C GLU A 37 -5.60 6.65 -13.13
N LEU A 38 -6.60 6.72 -12.24
CA LEU A 38 -6.68 5.92 -11.01
C LEU A 38 -6.89 4.43 -11.32
N ALA A 39 -7.75 4.09 -12.29
CA ALA A 39 -8.07 2.70 -12.64
C ALA A 39 -6.84 1.88 -13.09
N PRO A 40 -6.01 2.32 -14.06
CA PRO A 40 -4.80 1.60 -14.43
C PRO A 40 -3.77 1.57 -13.29
N THR A 41 -3.71 2.63 -12.47
CA THR A 41 -2.80 2.70 -11.32
C THR A 41 -3.14 1.63 -10.28
N LEU A 42 -4.42 1.50 -9.90
CA LEU A 42 -4.86 0.45 -8.98
C LEU A 42 -4.64 -0.95 -9.56
N ALA A 43 -4.83 -1.13 -10.88
CA ALA A 43 -4.59 -2.42 -11.52
C ALA A 43 -3.10 -2.83 -11.44
N ALA A 44 -2.19 -1.88 -11.63
CA ALA A 44 -0.76 -2.11 -11.47
C ALA A 44 -0.39 -2.45 -10.01
N LEU A 45 -0.95 -1.71 -9.03
CA LEU A 45 -0.75 -2.00 -7.61
C LEU A 45 -1.28 -3.39 -7.24
N LYS A 46 -2.47 -3.77 -7.72
CA LYS A 46 -3.01 -5.12 -7.54
C LYS A 46 -2.07 -6.18 -8.11
N HIS A 47 -1.51 -5.96 -9.30
CA HIS A 47 -0.57 -6.89 -9.92
C HIS A 47 0.73 -7.07 -9.11
N ILE A 48 1.27 -5.96 -8.57
CA ILE A 48 2.44 -5.99 -7.67
C ILE A 48 2.12 -6.77 -6.40
N PHE A 49 0.91 -6.59 -5.85
CA PHE A 49 0.50 -7.28 -4.63
C PHE A 49 0.36 -8.79 -4.82
N VAL A 50 -0.29 -9.22 -5.90
CA VAL A 50 -0.56 -10.63 -6.19
C VAL A 50 0.70 -11.41 -6.59
N THR A 51 1.70 -10.75 -7.19
CA THR A 51 2.92 -11.39 -7.69
C THR A 51 4.01 -11.41 -6.61
N PRO A 52 4.34 -12.55 -5.97
CA PRO A 52 5.25 -12.57 -4.81
C PRO A 52 6.66 -12.05 -5.14
N ALA A 53 7.18 -12.39 -6.31
CA ALA A 53 8.52 -11.96 -6.74
C ALA A 53 8.62 -10.43 -6.95
N LEU A 54 7.52 -9.77 -7.35
CA LEU A 54 7.48 -8.31 -7.47
C LEU A 54 7.28 -7.66 -6.11
N ASN A 55 6.37 -8.23 -5.32
CA ASN A 55 6.08 -7.80 -3.95
C ASN A 55 7.38 -7.69 -3.15
N GLU A 56 8.18 -8.75 -3.08
CA GLU A 56 9.45 -8.76 -2.32
C GLU A 56 10.43 -7.68 -2.78
N LYS A 57 10.61 -7.52 -4.10
CA LYS A 57 11.52 -6.51 -4.67
C LYS A 57 11.06 -5.08 -4.41
N VAL A 58 9.76 -4.83 -4.50
CA VAL A 58 9.21 -3.49 -4.25
C VAL A 58 9.33 -3.15 -2.77
N PHE A 59 8.96 -4.08 -1.88
CA PHE A 59 9.06 -3.84 -0.44
C PHE A 59 10.51 -3.66 0.02
N SER A 60 11.49 -4.38 -0.55
CA SER A 60 12.90 -4.17 -0.19
C SER A 60 13.37 -2.75 -0.50
N ILE A 61 12.98 -2.18 -1.65
CA ILE A 61 13.33 -0.81 -2.03
C ILE A 61 12.66 0.21 -1.10
N VAL A 62 11.37 -0.01 -0.80
CA VAL A 62 10.58 0.88 0.06
C VAL A 62 11.11 0.88 1.49
N GLU A 63 11.47 -0.30 2.01
CA GLU A 63 12.07 -0.45 3.34
C GLU A 63 13.41 0.26 3.45
N GLU A 64 14.30 0.06 2.48
CA GLU A 64 15.60 0.74 2.45
C GLU A 64 15.43 2.26 2.45
N LYS A 65 14.50 2.77 1.63
CA LYS A 65 14.26 4.21 1.55
C LYS A 65 13.66 4.76 2.84
N ILE A 66 12.70 4.08 3.45
CA ILE A 66 12.05 4.53 4.68
C ILE A 66 13.00 4.44 5.88
N ALA A 67 13.80 3.38 5.98
CA ALA A 67 14.83 3.24 7.01
C ALA A 67 15.88 4.35 6.90
N SER A 68 16.30 4.72 5.68
CA SER A 68 17.24 5.82 5.47
C SER A 68 16.68 7.19 5.88
N CYS A 69 15.37 7.39 5.71
CA CYS A 69 14.71 8.66 5.94
C CYS A 69 14.23 8.83 7.40
N SER A 70 14.05 7.73 8.13
CA SER A 70 13.43 7.75 9.46
C SER A 70 14.41 7.27 10.54
N LYS A 71 15.19 8.20 11.12
CA LYS A 71 15.99 7.95 12.34
C LYS A 71 15.12 7.72 13.60
N ASN A 72 13.82 8.00 13.53
CA ASN A 72 12.89 8.09 14.67
C ASN A 72 11.73 7.07 14.60
N LEU A 73 11.99 5.83 14.19
CA LEU A 73 11.01 4.72 14.23
C LEU A 73 10.72 4.20 15.66
N LYS A 74 11.16 4.91 16.70
CA LYS A 74 10.99 4.50 18.11
C LYS A 74 9.67 5.06 18.65
N GLY A 75 8.62 4.25 18.68
CA GLY A 75 7.53 4.41 19.65
C GLY A 75 6.10 4.59 19.12
N ARG A 76 5.87 4.78 17.81
CA ARG A 76 4.49 4.90 17.27
C ARG A 76 4.26 3.91 16.13
N GLU A 77 3.20 3.12 16.21
CA GLU A 77 2.71 2.33 15.09
C GLU A 77 2.25 3.30 14.00
N GLY A 78 3.11 3.52 13.01
CA GLY A 78 2.80 4.32 11.85
C GLY A 78 1.97 3.53 10.84
N MET A 79 1.59 4.21 9.77
CA MET A 79 0.98 3.59 8.59
C MET A 79 1.85 2.45 8.02
N SER A 80 1.23 1.37 7.53
CA SER A 80 1.93 0.21 6.96
C SER A 80 2.71 0.59 5.70
N LEU A 81 3.76 -0.18 5.37
CA LEU A 81 4.57 0.06 4.17
C LEU A 81 3.72 -0.01 2.89
N TRP A 82 2.74 -0.92 2.85
CA TRP A 82 1.79 -1.03 1.75
C TRP A 82 0.95 0.22 1.56
N GLN A 83 0.36 0.75 2.63
CA GLN A 83 -0.45 1.97 2.56
C GLN A 83 0.37 3.18 2.11
N ILE A 84 1.62 3.30 2.57
CA ILE A 84 2.53 4.36 2.14
C ILE A 84 2.81 4.25 0.64
N LEU A 85 3.09 3.04 0.14
CA LEU A 85 3.33 2.80 -1.28
C LEU A 85 2.11 3.16 -2.13
N VAL A 86 0.91 2.72 -1.72
CA VAL A 86 -0.34 3.01 -2.44
C VAL A 86 -0.58 4.51 -2.50
N LEU A 87 -0.51 5.22 -1.38
CA LEU A 87 -0.73 6.67 -1.34
C LEU A 87 0.33 7.43 -2.14
N ALA A 88 1.61 7.05 -2.01
CA ALA A 88 2.69 7.68 -2.77
C ALA A 88 2.50 7.49 -4.28
N THR A 89 2.08 6.30 -4.70
CA THR A 89 1.85 5.98 -6.12
C THR A 89 0.64 6.75 -6.63
N CYS A 90 -0.50 6.70 -5.95
CA CYS A 90 -1.70 7.45 -6.34
C CYS A 90 -1.43 8.96 -6.42
N ARG A 91 -0.67 9.50 -5.46
CA ARG A 91 -0.28 10.91 -5.48
C ARG A 91 0.55 11.25 -6.73
N LEU A 92 1.54 10.42 -7.04
CA LEU A 92 2.43 10.62 -8.18
C LEU A 92 1.69 10.48 -9.51
N THR A 93 0.79 9.50 -9.64
CA THR A 93 0.09 9.23 -10.89
C THR A 93 -1.01 10.23 -11.18
N LEU A 94 -1.69 10.75 -10.14
CA LEU A 94 -2.80 11.70 -10.28
C LEU A 94 -2.36 13.17 -10.21
N ASP A 95 -1.05 13.40 -10.04
CA ASP A 95 -0.44 14.68 -9.70
C ASP A 95 -1.22 15.41 -8.59
N ALA A 96 -1.61 14.63 -7.56
CA ALA A 96 -2.52 15.11 -6.53
C ALA A 96 -1.78 15.88 -5.44
N ASP A 97 -2.32 17.04 -5.11
CA ASP A 97 -2.05 17.80 -3.91
C ASP A 97 -2.68 17.13 -2.66
N TYR A 98 -2.21 17.55 -1.48
CA TYR A 98 -2.61 16.91 -0.22
C TYR A 98 -4.12 17.00 0.03
N ASP A 99 -4.76 18.11 -0.33
CA ASP A 99 -6.20 18.30 -0.16
C ASP A 99 -6.99 17.34 -1.04
N ARG A 100 -6.57 17.17 -2.30
CA ARG A 100 -7.17 16.21 -3.24
C ARG A 100 -6.98 14.77 -2.77
N MET A 101 -5.81 14.43 -2.21
CA MET A 101 -5.58 13.10 -1.65
C MET A 101 -6.41 12.83 -0.40
N TRP A 102 -6.62 13.84 0.43
CA TRP A 102 -7.48 13.75 1.61
C TRP A 102 -8.95 13.54 1.21
N ASP A 103 -9.41 14.25 0.19
CA ASP A 103 -10.77 14.11 -0.35
C ASP A 103 -11.01 12.71 -0.95
N LEU A 104 -10.06 12.24 -1.78
CA LEU A 104 -10.09 10.88 -2.35
C LEU A 104 -10.12 9.78 -1.27
N ALA A 105 -9.43 9.97 -0.15
CA ALA A 105 -9.35 8.98 0.91
C ALA A 105 -10.61 8.94 1.80
N ASN A 106 -11.31 10.06 1.95
CA ASN A 106 -12.40 10.19 2.93
C ASN A 106 -13.80 10.32 2.30
N HIS A 107 -13.91 10.86 1.09
CA HIS A 107 -15.18 11.23 0.47
C HIS A 107 -15.52 10.42 -0.77
N HIS A 108 -14.56 9.71 -1.36
CA HIS A 108 -14.81 8.85 -2.52
C HIS A 108 -14.94 7.39 -2.07
N SER A 109 -16.18 6.98 -1.84
CA SER A 109 -16.53 5.56 -1.68
C SER A 109 -16.70 4.94 -3.07
N PHE A 110 -15.88 3.94 -3.39
CA PHE A 110 -16.00 3.11 -4.60
C PHE A 110 -16.91 1.91 -4.35
#